data_AF-A0AB39XMD8-F1
#
_entry.id   AF-A0AB39XMD8-F1
#
_cell.length_a   1.000
_cell.length_b   1.000
_cell.length_c   1.000
_cell.angle_alpha   90.00
_cell.angle_beta   90.00
_cell.angle_gamma   90.00
#
_symmetry.space_group_name_H-M   'P 1'
#
loop_
_entity.id
_entity.type
_entity.pdbx_description
1 polymer ?
#
loop_
_entity_poly.entity_id
_entity_poly.type
_entity_poly.pdbx_seq_one_letter_code
_entity_poly.pdbx_strand_id
1 'polypeptide(L)'
;MTRASTQDELLSDDPFYTVVGGDIQGSYFPDTAGATPSSTTTTGSVMSVTSGGITINLILDAAAQAAPASFKNGLQQAVAILAANISDKITVNINIDYSGIGGGAAAGPDNGLYETYAWTRSELATNASAGDTTFNSLPTGSTIQGQSNVAVWNAQLKLWGVIGANDTTTDDASANFSTDINPNLLVGVALHELTHAMGRVPYGSAPDVFDLFRFTSQNVHLFQGAATAPAAYFSLDNGATKIADYGQTSDPSDFLNSGVQGPNDPFNEYYTSSTIQGLTSVDLKQLDVLGFHLAVNSPVTIESYGSTSLVQAGTNYFMNPTTGGAGPSLKYGGVSIVPGQFSPMVPIAAEQVGSGYDLAWKASGVDQYMVWSVDSNGNLVANLTGTISGSSYSLTSLEATFHQDLNGDGVISAPDREVTVYDTQNNQSWSYEILGYDAQNRLNHLTAKNDDGTTTLTDYNPSHLENFQWAVSQYNAAAQSTSVSIYPNDPNHSLLVTSYDPQHLQSWKDAISGYNASGQLAYVTVEKYDGTSAYTVYDHTGSGIDYTVYDYAANGHLTSTHIYHHDGTIVSA
;
A
#
# COMPACT_ATOMS: atom_id res chain seq x y z
N MET A 1 -41.49 -4.65 19.18
CA MET A 1 -41.97 -4.43 17.80
C MET A 1 -42.71 -3.11 17.81
N THR A 2 -42.00 -2.03 17.51
CA THR A 2 -42.59 -0.71 17.21
C THR A 2 -41.56 0.02 16.35
N ARG A 3 -41.84 0.08 15.05
CA ARG A 3 -41.18 0.96 14.09
C ARG A 3 -41.47 2.41 14.52
N ALA A 4 -40.44 3.22 14.71
CA ALA A 4 -40.56 4.67 14.60
C ALA A 4 -39.92 5.06 13.27
N SER A 5 -40.77 5.17 12.25
CA SER A 5 -40.49 5.86 11.00
C SER A 5 -40.94 7.30 11.18
N THR A 6 -40.00 8.24 11.15
CA THR A 6 -40.17 9.55 10.51
C THR A 6 -38.79 9.91 10.00
N GLN A 7 -38.61 9.67 8.72
CA GLN A 7 -37.63 10.34 7.89
C GLN A 7 -37.95 11.84 8.05
N ASP A 8 -37.20 12.54 8.90
CA ASP A 8 -37.15 13.99 8.84
C ASP A 8 -36.69 14.31 7.41
N GLU A 9 -37.48 15.13 6.71
CA GLU A 9 -37.00 15.79 5.51
C GLU A 9 -35.77 16.59 5.94
N LEU A 10 -34.58 16.04 5.65
CA LEU A 10 -33.36 16.82 5.60
C LEU A 10 -33.66 17.94 4.62
N LEU A 11 -33.92 19.14 5.16
CA LEU A 11 -33.95 20.36 4.38
C LEU A 11 -32.64 20.35 3.57
N SER A 12 -32.73 20.59 2.27
CA SER A 12 -31.54 20.71 1.42
C SER A 12 -30.57 21.68 2.11
N ASP A 13 -29.39 21.16 2.47
CA ASP A 13 -28.25 21.93 2.99
C ASP A 13 -27.60 22.76 1.85
N ASP A 14 -28.25 22.83 0.68
CA ASP A 14 -27.74 23.54 -0.49
C ASP A 14 -27.93 25.05 -0.30
N PRO A 15 -26.86 25.86 -0.47
CA PRO A 15 -26.99 27.30 -0.57
C PRO A 15 -27.85 27.70 -1.77
N PHE A 16 -28.81 28.61 -1.55
CA PHE A 16 -29.52 29.24 -2.65
C PHE A 16 -28.65 30.36 -3.24
N TYR A 17 -28.30 30.25 -4.52
CA TYR A 17 -27.52 31.27 -5.22
C TYR A 17 -28.36 32.16 -6.12
N THR A 18 -28.05 33.46 -6.13
CA THR A 18 -28.62 34.46 -7.04
C THR A 18 -27.52 35.23 -7.75
N VAL A 19 -27.77 35.63 -9.01
CA VAL A 19 -26.81 36.44 -9.81
C VAL A 19 -27.38 37.84 -10.01
N VAL A 20 -26.64 38.86 -9.59
CA VAL A 20 -27.01 40.27 -9.75
C VAL A 20 -25.84 41.03 -10.37
N GLY A 21 -25.98 41.47 -11.62
CA GLY A 21 -24.95 42.31 -12.27
C GLY A 21 -23.60 41.63 -12.55
N GLY A 22 -23.51 40.31 -12.45
CA GLY A 22 -22.26 39.53 -12.57
C GLY A 22 -21.76 38.99 -11.23
N ASP A 23 -22.25 39.55 -10.12
CA ASP A 23 -21.96 39.08 -8.77
C ASP A 23 -22.87 37.89 -8.42
N ILE A 24 -22.30 36.89 -7.77
CA ILE A 24 -23.00 35.73 -7.22
C ILE A 24 -23.16 35.96 -5.72
N GLN A 25 -24.37 35.77 -5.21
CA GLN A 25 -24.69 35.84 -3.79
C GLN A 25 -25.37 34.54 -3.36
N GLY A 26 -24.79 33.87 -2.37
CA GLY A 26 -25.38 32.74 -1.65
C GLY A 26 -26.17 33.21 -0.43
N SER A 27 -27.23 32.48 -0.09
CA SER A 27 -27.84 32.56 1.23
C SER A 27 -27.78 31.19 1.90
N TYR A 28 -26.93 31.07 2.93
CA TYR A 28 -26.76 29.84 3.70
C TYR A 28 -27.71 29.73 4.91
N PHE A 29 -28.38 30.82 5.30
CA PHE A 29 -29.33 30.82 6.42
C PHE A 29 -30.78 30.69 5.91
N PRO A 30 -31.54 29.65 6.30
CA PRO A 30 -32.98 29.62 6.05
C PRO A 30 -33.65 30.75 6.84
N ASP A 31 -34.43 31.59 6.15
CA ASP A 31 -35.25 32.64 6.76
C ASP A 31 -36.26 32.02 7.73
N THR A 32 -35.85 31.90 8.99
CA THR A 32 -36.74 31.66 10.12
C THR A 32 -36.75 32.88 11.02
N ALA A 33 -37.10 34.04 10.44
CA ALA A 33 -38.02 35.02 11.04
C ALA A 33 -37.89 36.41 10.40
N GLY A 34 -38.32 36.59 9.15
CA GLY A 34 -38.82 37.89 8.65
C GLY A 34 -37.89 39.09 8.88
N ALA A 35 -36.57 38.86 8.90
CA ALA A 35 -35.57 39.91 9.01
C ALA A 35 -34.92 40.04 7.63
N THR A 36 -35.12 41.21 7.03
CA THR A 36 -34.48 41.62 5.78
C THR A 36 -32.96 41.39 5.89
N PRO A 37 -32.27 40.87 4.86
CA PRO A 37 -30.82 40.66 4.91
C PRO A 37 -30.16 42.04 4.98
N SER A 38 -29.78 42.44 6.19
CA SER A 38 -28.99 43.63 6.39
C SER A 38 -27.54 43.23 6.21
N SER A 39 -26.96 43.73 5.13
CA SER A 39 -25.53 44.03 5.01
C SER A 39 -25.08 44.75 6.29
N THR A 40 -24.56 44.01 7.26
CA THR A 40 -23.94 44.56 8.46
C THR A 40 -22.68 43.76 8.77
N THR A 41 -21.55 44.45 8.65
CA THR A 41 -20.26 44.14 9.27
C THR A 41 -20.42 43.35 10.58
N THR A 42 -20.06 42.06 10.55
CA THR A 42 -20.23 41.11 11.64
C THR A 42 -19.32 41.47 12.81
N THR A 43 -19.94 41.82 13.94
CA THR A 43 -19.25 42.14 15.20
C THR A 43 -19.10 40.86 16.04
N GLY A 44 -18.48 39.83 15.48
CA GLY A 44 -18.20 38.54 16.13
C GLY A 44 -16.76 38.43 16.64
N SER A 45 -16.49 37.55 17.61
CA SER A 45 -15.10 37.25 17.99
C SER A 45 -14.42 36.44 16.90
N VAL A 46 -13.19 36.78 16.53
CA VAL A 46 -12.45 36.10 15.46
C VAL A 46 -11.51 35.05 16.05
N MET A 47 -11.62 33.81 15.58
CA MET A 47 -10.60 32.78 15.74
C MET A 47 -9.78 32.69 14.45
N SER A 48 -8.53 33.14 14.51
CA SER A 48 -7.61 33.12 13.37
C SER A 48 -6.53 32.07 13.57
N VAL A 49 -6.26 31.27 12.53
CA VAL A 49 -5.05 30.46 12.46
C VAL A 49 -4.31 30.81 11.18
N THR A 50 -3.01 31.09 11.34
CA THR A 50 -2.08 31.33 10.23
C THR A 50 -0.93 30.34 10.35
N SER A 51 -0.83 29.46 9.36
CA SER A 51 0.26 28.50 9.16
C SER A 51 0.38 28.29 7.65
N GLY A 52 1.56 27.96 7.11
CA GLY A 52 1.75 27.71 5.66
C GLY A 52 1.68 28.93 4.73
N GLY A 53 0.86 29.93 5.05
CA GLY A 53 0.70 31.17 4.26
C GLY A 53 -0.73 31.71 4.35
N ILE A 54 -1.73 30.83 4.42
CA ILE A 54 -3.15 31.20 4.46
C ILE A 54 -3.57 31.58 5.88
N THR A 55 -4.50 32.53 5.95
CA THR A 55 -5.22 32.86 7.19
C THR A 55 -6.68 32.51 7.00
N ILE A 56 -7.21 31.67 7.87
CA ILE A 56 -8.64 31.37 7.91
C ILE A 56 -9.17 31.96 9.21
N ASN A 57 -10.11 32.89 9.07
CA ASN A 57 -10.78 33.58 10.15
C ASN A 57 -12.16 32.96 10.35
N LEU A 58 -12.39 32.35 11.50
CA LEU A 58 -13.73 31.94 11.91
C LEU A 58 -14.37 33.08 12.70
N ILE A 59 -15.42 33.68 12.14
CA ILE A 59 -16.18 34.76 12.75
C ILE A 59 -17.35 34.14 13.50
N LEU A 60 -17.19 34.02 14.81
CA LEU A 60 -18.16 33.30 15.64
C LEU A 60 -19.36 34.19 15.97
N ASP A 61 -20.56 33.68 15.72
CA ASP A 61 -21.81 34.28 16.20
C ASP A 61 -21.91 34.20 17.75
N ALA A 62 -23.00 34.70 18.33
CA ALA A 62 -23.17 34.67 19.79
C ALA A 62 -23.26 33.24 20.36
N ALA A 63 -23.89 32.31 19.64
CA ALA A 63 -24.03 30.93 20.07
C ALA A 63 -22.68 30.18 19.99
N ALA A 64 -21.95 30.33 18.89
CA ALA A 64 -20.63 29.73 18.66
C ALA A 64 -19.59 30.27 19.65
N GLN A 65 -19.69 31.54 20.05
CA GLN A 65 -18.87 32.10 21.13
C GLN A 65 -19.13 31.41 22.48
N ALA A 66 -20.41 31.19 22.80
CA ALA A 66 -20.85 30.54 24.03
C ALA A 66 -20.69 29.00 24.00
N ALA A 67 -20.37 28.42 22.84
CA ALA A 67 -20.25 26.98 22.65
C ALA A 67 -19.16 26.33 23.54
N PRO A 68 -19.26 25.01 23.80
CA PRO A 68 -18.29 24.28 24.60
C PRO A 68 -16.85 24.46 24.09
N ALA A 69 -15.88 24.40 25.00
CA ALA A 69 -14.46 24.49 24.63
C ALA A 69 -14.04 23.40 23.63
N SER A 70 -14.64 22.20 23.74
CA SER A 70 -14.40 21.11 22.79
C SER A 70 -14.80 21.48 21.36
N PHE A 71 -15.89 22.24 21.18
CA PHE A 71 -16.31 22.72 19.86
C PHE A 71 -15.27 23.66 19.26
N LYS A 72 -14.92 24.71 20.00
CA LYS A 72 -13.95 25.71 19.56
C LYS A 72 -12.56 25.11 19.32
N ASN A 73 -12.12 24.16 20.14
CA ASN A 73 -10.83 23.49 19.96
C ASN A 73 -10.81 22.61 18.70
N GLY A 74 -11.91 21.90 18.40
CA GLY A 74 -12.01 21.09 17.19
C GLY A 74 -11.98 21.93 15.92
N LEU A 75 -12.73 23.05 15.91
CA LEU A 75 -12.65 24.04 14.84
C LEU A 75 -11.22 24.57 14.67
N GLN A 76 -10.59 25.02 15.76
CA GLN A 76 -9.22 25.55 15.71
C GLN A 76 -8.23 24.51 15.15
N GLN A 77 -8.38 23.24 15.53
CA GLN A 77 -7.53 22.17 15.03
C GLN A 77 -7.75 21.89 13.53
N ALA A 78 -8.99 21.87 13.05
CA ALA A 78 -9.29 21.71 11.63
C ALA A 78 -8.69 22.84 10.79
N VAL A 79 -8.86 24.10 11.24
CA VAL A 79 -8.27 25.26 10.60
C VAL A 79 -6.74 25.17 10.59
N ALA A 80 -6.12 24.73 11.69
CA ALA A 80 -4.68 24.54 11.75
C ALA A 80 -4.17 23.47 10.75
N ILE A 81 -4.93 22.40 10.55
CA ILE A 81 -4.63 21.36 9.55
C ILE A 81 -4.73 21.94 8.14
N LEU A 82 -5.80 22.68 7.81
CA LEU A 82 -5.94 23.34 6.50
C LEU A 82 -4.80 24.33 6.26
N ALA A 83 -4.56 25.24 7.20
CA ALA A 83 -3.52 26.25 7.07
C ALA A 83 -2.12 25.63 6.92
N ALA A 84 -1.81 24.55 7.64
CA ALA A 84 -0.53 23.87 7.50
C ALA A 84 -0.31 23.24 6.10
N ASN A 85 -1.37 22.95 5.36
CA ASN A 85 -1.31 22.31 4.04
C ASN A 85 -1.49 23.28 2.87
N ILE A 86 -1.83 24.54 3.10
CA ILE A 86 -2.08 25.55 2.06
C ILE A 86 -1.08 26.71 2.21
N SER A 87 -0.42 27.08 1.11
CA SER A 87 0.63 28.10 1.08
C SER A 87 0.18 29.48 0.61
N ASP A 88 -1.06 29.59 0.14
CA ASP A 88 -1.65 30.83 -0.37
C ASP A 88 -1.67 31.94 0.66
N LYS A 89 -1.25 33.15 0.29
CA LYS A 89 -1.20 34.28 1.23
C LYS A 89 -2.46 35.12 1.20
N ILE A 90 -3.60 34.48 1.43
CA ILE A 90 -4.92 35.10 1.47
C ILE A 90 -5.58 34.96 2.84
N THR A 91 -6.59 35.79 3.10
CA THR A 91 -7.48 35.67 4.24
C THR A 91 -8.87 35.24 3.79
N VAL A 92 -9.34 34.10 4.29
CA VAL A 92 -10.71 33.59 4.09
C VAL A 92 -11.49 33.78 5.40
N ASN A 93 -12.60 34.51 5.35
CA ASN A 93 -13.44 34.80 6.49
C ASN A 93 -14.72 33.96 6.42
N ILE A 94 -14.95 33.12 7.42
CA ILE A 94 -16.08 32.19 7.46
C ILE A 94 -16.93 32.51 8.68
N ASN A 95 -18.20 32.89 8.47
CA ASN A 95 -19.15 33.07 9.57
C ASN A 95 -19.57 31.72 10.12
N ILE A 96 -19.48 31.55 11.44
CA ILE A 96 -19.80 30.30 12.13
C ILE A 96 -21.05 30.48 12.98
N ASP A 97 -22.07 29.68 12.68
CA ASP A 97 -23.24 29.46 13.52
C ASP A 97 -23.11 28.12 14.27
N TYR A 98 -23.63 28.10 15.49
CA TYR A 98 -23.66 26.91 16.35
C TYR A 98 -25.07 26.69 16.86
N SER A 99 -25.91 26.07 16.04
CA SER A 99 -27.33 25.91 16.29
C SER A 99 -27.84 24.56 15.77
N GLY A 100 -29.06 24.18 16.14
CA GLY A 100 -29.66 22.92 15.70
C GLY A 100 -29.19 21.65 16.43
N ILE A 101 -29.80 20.53 16.07
CA ILE A 101 -29.55 19.17 16.59
C ILE A 101 -29.63 18.17 15.42
N GLY A 102 -29.14 16.95 15.61
CA GLY A 102 -29.11 15.90 14.59
C GLY A 102 -27.70 15.50 14.14
N GLY A 103 -26.67 16.14 14.71
CA GLY A 103 -25.26 15.85 14.42
C GLY A 103 -24.77 16.30 13.04
N GLY A 104 -25.57 17.03 12.26
CA GLY A 104 -25.19 17.53 10.94
C GLY A 104 -24.39 18.83 11.00
N ALA A 105 -23.69 19.13 9.92
CA ALA A 105 -23.07 20.42 9.68
C ALA A 105 -23.21 20.73 8.19
N ALA A 106 -23.09 22.01 7.84
CA ALA A 106 -23.41 22.49 6.51
C ALA A 106 -22.63 23.80 6.29
N ALA A 107 -21.95 23.95 5.16
CA ALA A 107 -21.23 25.18 4.81
C ALA A 107 -21.21 25.46 3.30
N GLY A 108 -20.93 26.71 2.94
CA GLY A 108 -20.81 27.09 1.54
C GLY A 108 -20.30 28.53 1.34
N PRO A 109 -19.83 28.85 0.12
CA PRO A 109 -19.40 30.20 -0.23
C PRO A 109 -20.60 31.15 -0.32
N ASP A 110 -20.41 32.39 0.14
CA ASP A 110 -21.47 33.39 0.19
C ASP A 110 -21.40 34.39 -0.98
N ASN A 111 -20.22 34.67 -1.50
CA ASN A 111 -20.04 35.62 -2.59
C ASN A 111 -19.03 35.13 -3.62
N GLY A 112 -19.23 35.55 -4.88
CA GLY A 112 -18.35 35.24 -6.00
C GLY A 112 -18.70 36.03 -7.25
N LEU A 113 -18.07 35.66 -8.36
CA LEU A 113 -18.30 36.26 -9.68
C LEU A 113 -18.66 35.18 -10.69
N TYR A 114 -19.50 35.54 -11.66
CA TYR A 114 -19.85 34.68 -12.78
C TYR A 114 -18.99 35.01 -13.99
N GLU A 115 -17.90 34.26 -14.14
CA GLU A 115 -16.81 34.57 -15.08
C GLU A 115 -16.85 33.69 -16.32
N THR A 116 -16.08 34.02 -17.36
CA THR A 116 -16.06 33.19 -18.58
C THR A 116 -15.20 31.95 -18.40
N TYR A 117 -15.62 30.81 -18.98
CA TYR A 117 -14.84 29.55 -18.90
C TYR A 117 -13.40 29.72 -19.41
N ALA A 118 -13.21 30.45 -20.51
CA ALA A 118 -11.88 30.71 -21.06
C ALA A 118 -10.97 31.46 -20.08
N TRP A 119 -11.53 32.43 -19.35
CA TRP A 119 -10.80 33.17 -18.34
C TRP A 119 -10.51 32.30 -17.12
N THR A 120 -11.51 31.62 -16.56
CA THR A 120 -11.33 30.74 -15.38
C THR A 120 -10.28 29.66 -15.64
N ARG A 121 -10.32 29.01 -16.81
CA ARG A 121 -9.30 28.04 -17.23
C ARG A 121 -7.90 28.66 -17.32
N SER A 122 -7.81 29.89 -17.82
CA SER A 122 -6.54 30.62 -17.91
C SER A 122 -5.99 30.97 -16.54
N GLU A 123 -6.84 31.40 -15.60
CA GLU A 123 -6.42 31.72 -14.22
C GLU A 123 -5.94 30.46 -13.50
N LEU A 124 -6.67 29.35 -13.59
CA LEU A 124 -6.25 28.06 -13.03
C LEU A 124 -4.88 27.62 -13.56
N ALA A 125 -4.67 27.69 -14.87
CA ALA A 125 -3.40 27.28 -15.47
C ALA A 125 -2.24 28.25 -15.18
N THR A 126 -2.50 29.56 -15.13
CA THR A 126 -1.45 30.59 -14.96
C THR A 126 -1.03 30.75 -13.52
N ASN A 127 -1.95 30.55 -12.58
CA ASN A 127 -1.71 30.59 -11.15
C ASN A 127 -1.51 29.18 -10.57
N ALA A 128 -1.16 28.18 -11.38
CA ALA A 128 -0.79 26.87 -10.87
C ALA A 128 0.60 26.92 -10.20
N SER A 129 0.83 26.01 -9.25
CA SER A 129 2.16 25.83 -8.66
C SER A 129 3.20 25.51 -9.75
N ALA A 130 4.46 25.91 -9.56
CA ALA A 130 5.50 25.62 -10.55
C ALA A 130 5.66 24.11 -10.76
N GLY A 131 5.41 23.63 -11.99
CA GLY A 131 5.48 22.20 -12.36
C GLY A 131 4.17 21.44 -12.15
N ASP A 132 3.15 22.08 -11.58
CA ASP A 132 1.81 21.53 -11.51
C ASP A 132 1.19 21.48 -12.92
N THR A 133 0.59 20.33 -13.24
CA THR A 133 -0.02 20.05 -14.54
C THR A 133 -1.49 19.66 -14.42
N THR A 134 -2.07 19.72 -13.22
CA THR A 134 -3.46 19.34 -12.90
C THR A 134 -4.47 19.96 -13.87
N PHE A 135 -4.29 21.24 -14.23
CA PHE A 135 -5.23 21.99 -15.06
C PHE A 135 -5.07 21.78 -16.57
N ASN A 136 -4.00 21.10 -17.02
CA ASN A 136 -3.68 20.98 -18.45
C ASN A 136 -4.68 20.12 -19.23
N SER A 137 -5.40 19.24 -18.54
CA SER A 137 -6.41 18.38 -19.16
C SER A 137 -7.68 19.15 -19.52
N LEU A 138 -7.98 20.28 -18.88
CA LEU A 138 -9.22 21.03 -19.09
C LEU A 138 -9.40 21.41 -20.57
N PRO A 139 -10.60 21.21 -21.15
CA PRO A 139 -10.88 21.48 -22.56
C PRO A 139 -10.46 22.88 -23.06
N THR A 140 -9.77 22.93 -24.19
CA THR A 140 -9.46 24.21 -24.86
C THR A 140 -10.70 24.81 -25.51
N GLY A 141 -10.91 26.12 -25.36
CA GLY A 141 -11.98 26.85 -26.05
C GLY A 141 -12.66 27.87 -25.14
N SER A 142 -13.76 28.45 -25.62
CA SER A 142 -14.57 29.42 -24.87
C SER A 142 -15.73 28.79 -24.10
N THR A 143 -15.94 27.49 -24.23
CA THR A 143 -17.05 26.77 -23.59
C THR A 143 -16.64 25.38 -23.13
N ILE A 144 -17.27 24.90 -22.06
CA ILE A 144 -17.20 23.51 -21.59
C ILE A 144 -18.59 22.86 -21.64
N GLN A 145 -18.73 21.80 -22.44
CA GLN A 145 -20.04 21.17 -22.73
C GLN A 145 -21.17 22.17 -23.05
N GLY A 146 -20.86 23.24 -23.78
CA GLY A 146 -21.82 24.29 -24.15
C GLY A 146 -22.01 25.41 -23.11
N GLN A 147 -21.44 25.28 -21.91
CA GLN A 147 -21.44 26.33 -20.89
C GLN A 147 -20.32 27.33 -21.16
N SER A 148 -20.66 28.62 -21.18
CA SER A 148 -19.71 29.71 -21.47
C SER A 148 -19.19 30.43 -20.24
N ASN A 149 -19.84 30.21 -19.10
CA ASN A 149 -19.54 30.84 -17.84
C ASN A 149 -19.35 29.82 -16.72
N VAL A 150 -18.59 30.21 -15.71
CA VAL A 150 -18.23 29.43 -14.54
C VAL A 150 -18.42 30.32 -13.31
N ALA A 151 -19.07 29.80 -12.28
CA ALA A 151 -19.11 30.45 -10.97
C ALA A 151 -17.73 30.33 -10.28
N VAL A 152 -17.20 31.46 -9.82
CA VAL A 152 -15.91 31.55 -9.16
C VAL A 152 -16.09 32.23 -7.80
N TRP A 153 -15.74 31.53 -6.74
CA TRP A 153 -15.99 31.98 -5.36
C TRP A 153 -14.93 32.95 -4.86
N ASN A 154 -15.26 33.79 -3.89
CA ASN A 154 -14.35 34.80 -3.35
C ASN A 154 -13.01 34.24 -2.89
N ALA A 155 -13.00 33.06 -2.25
CA ALA A 155 -11.76 32.40 -1.87
C ALA A 155 -10.85 32.21 -3.10
N GLN A 156 -11.40 31.75 -4.23
CA GLN A 156 -10.68 31.54 -5.49
C GLN A 156 -10.27 32.85 -6.17
N LEU A 157 -11.15 33.87 -6.16
CA LEU A 157 -10.85 35.21 -6.68
C LEU A 157 -9.69 35.87 -5.91
N LYS A 158 -9.56 35.61 -4.60
CA LYS A 158 -8.42 36.05 -3.78
C LYS A 158 -7.13 35.34 -4.17
N LEU A 159 -7.18 34.03 -4.48
CA LEU A 159 -6.01 33.26 -4.93
C LEU A 159 -5.39 33.88 -6.17
N TRP A 160 -6.24 34.32 -7.10
CA TRP A 160 -5.81 34.88 -8.39
C TRP A 160 -5.59 36.41 -8.34
N GLY A 161 -5.77 37.04 -7.18
CA GLY A 161 -5.56 38.48 -6.99
C GLY A 161 -6.58 39.37 -7.72
N VAL A 162 -7.73 38.80 -8.10
CA VAL A 162 -8.84 39.53 -8.75
C VAL A 162 -9.53 40.44 -7.74
N ILE A 163 -9.73 39.92 -6.53
CA ILE A 163 -10.07 40.71 -5.35
C ILE A 163 -8.89 40.70 -4.37
N GLY A 164 -8.81 41.71 -3.50
CA GLY A 164 -7.67 41.85 -2.58
C GLY A 164 -7.54 40.63 -1.66
N ALA A 165 -6.30 40.17 -1.43
CA ALA A 165 -6.02 38.98 -0.62
C ALA A 165 -6.62 39.00 0.80
N ASN A 166 -6.88 40.19 1.35
CA ASN A 166 -7.52 40.40 2.65
C ASN A 166 -8.81 41.23 2.53
N ASP A 167 -9.45 41.23 1.37
CA ASP A 167 -10.69 41.96 1.15
C ASP A 167 -11.79 41.44 2.09
N THR A 168 -12.53 42.37 2.70
CA THR A 168 -13.63 42.12 3.64
C THR A 168 -14.90 42.88 3.24
N THR A 169 -14.98 43.39 2.01
CA THR A 169 -16.13 44.17 1.53
C THR A 169 -17.37 43.31 1.32
N THR A 170 -17.15 42.06 0.93
CA THR A 170 -18.13 40.98 0.89
C THR A 170 -17.69 39.86 1.83
N ASP A 171 -18.67 39.11 2.31
CA ASP A 171 -18.41 37.91 3.08
C ASP A 171 -17.87 36.78 2.19
N ASP A 172 -16.96 35.94 2.69
CA ASP A 172 -16.42 34.86 1.85
C ASP A 172 -17.32 33.62 1.91
N ALA A 173 -17.74 33.23 3.10
CA ALA A 173 -18.50 32.00 3.32
C ALA A 173 -19.16 31.92 4.70
N SER A 174 -20.07 30.97 4.84
CA SER A 174 -20.77 30.67 6.09
C SER A 174 -20.78 29.16 6.36
N ALA A 175 -20.83 28.79 7.64
CA ALA A 175 -20.94 27.41 8.10
C ALA A 175 -21.81 27.31 9.35
N ASN A 176 -22.69 26.31 9.40
CA ASN A 176 -23.48 25.94 10.56
C ASN A 176 -23.06 24.56 11.08
N PHE A 177 -22.92 24.44 12.41
CA PHE A 177 -22.61 23.18 13.08
C PHE A 177 -23.65 22.85 14.14
N SER A 178 -24.25 21.66 14.04
CA SER A 178 -25.21 21.17 15.04
C SER A 178 -24.60 21.07 16.44
N THR A 179 -25.41 21.40 17.45
CA THR A 179 -24.95 21.49 18.84
C THR A 179 -24.64 20.13 19.49
N ASP A 180 -25.00 19.03 18.83
CA ASP A 180 -24.86 17.65 19.30
C ASP A 180 -23.87 16.81 18.46
N ILE A 181 -23.03 17.45 17.62
CA ILE A 181 -21.90 16.77 16.96
C ILE A 181 -20.98 16.17 18.02
N ASN A 182 -20.59 14.89 17.81
CA ASN A 182 -19.66 14.20 18.70
C ASN A 182 -18.30 14.94 18.71
N PRO A 183 -17.82 15.42 19.87
CA PRO A 183 -16.56 16.15 19.95
C PRO A 183 -15.33 15.40 19.43
N ASN A 184 -15.35 14.06 19.45
CA ASN A 184 -14.25 13.23 18.94
C ASN A 184 -14.19 13.17 17.41
N LEU A 185 -15.25 13.59 16.72
CA LEU A 185 -15.38 13.56 15.26
C LEU A 185 -15.37 14.98 14.65
N LEU A 186 -15.38 16.00 15.51
CA LEU A 186 -15.56 17.38 15.10
C LEU A 186 -14.43 17.89 14.19
N VAL A 187 -13.21 17.41 14.33
CA VAL A 187 -12.10 17.87 13.48
C VAL A 187 -12.35 17.42 12.04
N GLY A 188 -12.73 16.15 11.82
CA GLY A 188 -13.08 15.63 10.50
C GLY A 188 -14.29 16.35 9.90
N VAL A 189 -15.36 16.53 10.69
CA VAL A 189 -16.55 17.29 10.26
C VAL A 189 -16.21 18.74 9.92
N ALA A 190 -15.38 19.41 10.71
CA ALA A 190 -14.97 20.77 10.41
C ALA A 190 -14.06 20.87 9.18
N LEU A 191 -13.16 19.90 8.95
CA LEU A 191 -12.39 19.84 7.69
C LEU A 191 -13.31 19.68 6.48
N HIS A 192 -14.34 18.84 6.62
CA HIS A 192 -15.36 18.65 5.61
C HIS A 192 -16.07 19.97 5.27
N GLU A 193 -16.70 20.61 6.25
CA GLU A 193 -17.50 21.81 6.02
C GLU A 193 -16.68 23.04 5.62
N LEU A 194 -15.54 23.27 6.28
CA LEU A 194 -14.75 24.46 5.97
C LEU A 194 -14.21 24.43 4.54
N THR A 195 -14.07 23.25 3.93
CA THR A 195 -13.70 23.16 2.51
C THR A 195 -14.89 23.33 1.56
N HIS A 196 -16.11 23.00 1.98
CA HIS A 196 -17.34 23.43 1.29
C HIS A 196 -17.40 24.96 1.22
N ALA A 197 -17.21 25.64 2.36
CA ALA A 197 -17.08 27.11 2.45
C ALA A 197 -15.99 27.69 1.52
N MET A 198 -14.93 26.93 1.24
CA MET A 198 -13.83 27.34 0.35
C MET A 198 -14.10 27.04 -1.13
N GLY A 199 -15.29 26.53 -1.49
CA GLY A 199 -15.72 26.31 -2.86
C GLY A 199 -15.82 24.84 -3.29
N ARG A 200 -15.76 23.87 -2.36
CA ARG A 200 -15.98 22.44 -2.63
C ARG A 200 -17.48 22.08 -2.74
N VAL A 201 -18.32 22.98 -3.23
CA VAL A 201 -19.76 22.74 -3.45
C VAL A 201 -20.11 23.03 -4.90
N PRO A 202 -21.10 22.36 -5.51
CA PRO A 202 -21.53 22.64 -6.88
C PRO A 202 -22.51 23.82 -6.92
N TYR A 203 -22.32 24.73 -7.86
CA TYR A 203 -23.17 25.90 -8.05
C TYR A 203 -24.61 25.56 -8.48
N GLY A 204 -24.79 24.48 -9.26
CA GLY A 204 -26.09 24.09 -9.79
C GLY A 204 -26.04 23.68 -11.26
N SER A 205 -26.95 24.19 -12.07
CA SER A 205 -27.04 23.83 -13.50
C SER A 205 -25.96 24.45 -14.40
N ALA A 206 -25.23 25.43 -13.88
CA ALA A 206 -24.05 26.00 -14.48
C ALA A 206 -22.82 25.55 -13.68
N PRO A 207 -21.65 25.40 -14.31
CA PRO A 207 -20.46 24.90 -13.63
C PRO A 207 -19.89 25.97 -12.70
N ASP A 208 -19.22 25.51 -11.65
CA ASP A 208 -18.18 26.23 -10.95
C ASP A 208 -16.82 25.57 -11.18
N VAL A 209 -15.80 26.00 -10.44
CA VAL A 209 -14.45 25.40 -10.50
C VAL A 209 -14.46 23.94 -10.04
N PHE A 210 -15.27 23.57 -9.05
CA PHE A 210 -15.38 22.19 -8.54
C PHE A 210 -15.89 21.23 -9.62
N ASP A 211 -16.95 21.63 -10.32
CA ASP A 211 -17.60 20.86 -11.36
C ASP A 211 -16.71 20.60 -12.59
N LEU A 212 -15.64 21.39 -12.79
CA LEU A 212 -14.65 21.14 -13.85
C LEU A 212 -13.88 19.82 -13.67
N PHE A 213 -13.97 19.19 -12.50
CA PHE A 213 -13.29 17.94 -12.18
C PHE A 213 -14.24 16.80 -11.80
N ARG A 214 -15.54 17.00 -12.01
CA ARG A 214 -16.61 16.08 -11.65
C ARG A 214 -17.22 15.42 -12.89
N PHE A 215 -17.07 14.11 -13.00
CA PHE A 215 -17.39 13.34 -14.22
C PHE A 215 -18.42 12.24 -13.98
N THR A 216 -19.28 11.99 -14.97
CA THR A 216 -20.12 10.77 -15.02
C THR A 216 -19.51 9.69 -15.90
N SER A 217 -18.67 10.09 -16.85
CA SER A 217 -17.84 9.21 -17.70
C SER A 217 -16.73 10.03 -18.35
N GLN A 218 -15.79 9.35 -19.03
CA GLN A 218 -14.68 10.02 -19.70
C GLN A 218 -15.19 11.10 -20.68
N ASN A 219 -14.66 12.32 -20.52
CA ASN A 219 -15.02 13.55 -21.23
C ASN A 219 -16.44 14.09 -20.95
N VAL A 220 -17.17 13.53 -19.99
CA VAL A 220 -18.54 13.95 -19.65
C VAL A 220 -18.59 14.49 -18.22
N HIS A 221 -18.65 15.82 -18.10
CA HIS A 221 -18.76 16.50 -16.81
C HIS A 221 -20.21 16.51 -16.32
N LEU A 222 -20.40 16.54 -15.00
CA LEU A 222 -21.70 16.71 -14.36
C LEU A 222 -21.83 18.14 -13.82
N PHE A 223 -22.82 18.88 -14.30
CA PHE A 223 -23.16 20.23 -13.82
C PHE A 223 -24.54 20.18 -13.18
N GLN A 224 -24.56 19.88 -11.88
CA GLN A 224 -25.78 19.77 -11.09
C GLN A 224 -25.49 19.93 -9.59
N GLY A 225 -26.33 20.69 -8.89
CA GLY A 225 -26.27 20.91 -7.44
C GLY A 225 -27.59 20.60 -6.75
N ALA A 226 -28.11 19.38 -6.92
CA ALA A 226 -29.25 18.91 -6.14
C ALA A 226 -28.77 17.85 -5.15
N ALA A 227 -29.36 17.81 -3.95
CA ALA A 227 -29.08 16.84 -2.87
C ALA A 227 -29.00 15.35 -3.31
N THR A 228 -29.64 14.97 -4.43
CA THR A 228 -29.41 13.67 -5.08
C THR A 228 -28.84 13.87 -6.47
N ALA A 229 -27.58 13.49 -6.65
CA ALA A 229 -26.90 13.50 -7.94
C ALA A 229 -26.82 12.08 -8.53
N PRO A 230 -26.76 11.95 -9.87
CA PRO A 230 -26.36 10.69 -10.47
C PRO A 230 -24.93 10.34 -10.05
N ALA A 231 -24.57 9.06 -10.11
CA ALA A 231 -23.21 8.60 -9.82
C ALA A 231 -22.18 9.40 -10.63
N ALA A 232 -21.27 10.04 -9.90
CA ALA A 232 -20.19 10.85 -10.44
C ALA A 232 -18.89 10.57 -9.70
N TYR A 233 -17.77 11.00 -10.26
CA TYR A 233 -16.46 10.79 -9.68
C TYR A 233 -15.50 11.95 -9.94
N PHE A 234 -14.56 12.12 -9.01
CA PHE A 234 -13.47 13.07 -9.11
C PHE A 234 -12.39 12.53 -10.05
N SER A 235 -11.89 13.36 -10.96
CA SER A 235 -10.85 13.01 -11.93
C SER A 235 -10.05 14.23 -12.38
N LEU A 236 -8.75 14.03 -12.66
CA LEU A 236 -7.84 15.08 -13.14
C LEU A 236 -7.50 14.96 -14.63
N ASP A 237 -7.94 13.90 -15.30
CA ASP A 237 -7.53 13.54 -16.67
C ASP A 237 -8.71 13.39 -17.62
N ASN A 238 -9.65 14.35 -17.54
CA ASN A 238 -10.92 14.34 -18.29
C ASN A 238 -11.74 13.07 -18.06
N GLY A 239 -11.76 12.56 -16.84
CA GLY A 239 -12.57 11.41 -16.46
C GLY A 239 -11.99 10.07 -16.87
N ALA A 240 -10.71 9.97 -17.23
CA ALA A 240 -10.09 8.68 -17.59
C ALA A 240 -9.77 7.84 -16.34
N THR A 241 -9.25 8.48 -15.30
CA THR A 241 -8.94 7.86 -14.01
C THR A 241 -9.90 8.37 -12.94
N LYS A 242 -10.47 7.43 -12.19
CA LYS A 242 -11.33 7.70 -11.04
C LYS A 242 -10.48 7.84 -9.77
N ILE A 243 -10.59 8.98 -9.08
CA ILE A 243 -9.79 9.30 -7.89
C ILE A 243 -10.62 9.20 -6.60
N ALA A 244 -11.87 9.65 -6.63
CA ALA A 244 -12.89 9.46 -5.59
C ALA A 244 -14.27 9.33 -6.24
N ASP A 245 -15.21 8.64 -5.57
CA ASP A 245 -16.60 8.62 -5.98
C ASP A 245 -17.38 9.67 -5.21
N TYR A 246 -18.20 10.47 -5.88
CA TYR A 246 -19.10 11.42 -5.21
C TYR A 246 -20.37 10.73 -4.71
N GLY A 247 -20.87 11.22 -3.59
CA GLY A 247 -22.08 10.78 -2.90
C GLY A 247 -23.33 11.00 -3.74
N GLN A 248 -24.39 10.30 -3.35
CA GLN A 248 -25.68 10.32 -4.07
C GLN A 248 -26.87 10.62 -3.14
N THR A 249 -26.62 10.84 -1.85
CA THR A 249 -27.67 10.88 -0.81
C THR A 249 -27.68 12.16 0.03
N SER A 250 -26.51 12.70 0.41
CA SER A 250 -26.37 13.89 1.26
C SER A 250 -26.17 15.15 0.40
N ASP A 251 -24.92 15.50 0.09
CA ASP A 251 -24.55 16.57 -0.82
C ASP A 251 -23.89 15.97 -2.09
N PRO A 252 -24.20 16.48 -3.29
CA PRO A 252 -23.56 16.11 -4.55
C PRO A 252 -22.01 16.21 -4.62
N SER A 253 -21.38 16.95 -3.71
CA SER A 253 -19.94 17.19 -3.63
C SER A 253 -19.22 16.47 -2.50
N ASP A 254 -19.97 15.76 -1.66
CA ASP A 254 -19.40 14.81 -0.71
C ASP A 254 -18.92 13.56 -1.43
N PHE A 255 -18.00 12.82 -0.84
CA PHE A 255 -17.60 11.52 -1.34
C PHE A 255 -18.54 10.40 -0.86
N LEU A 256 -18.72 9.38 -1.69
CA LEU A 256 -19.54 8.20 -1.37
C LEU A 256 -18.81 7.33 -0.36
N ASN A 257 -19.37 7.04 0.82
CA ASN A 257 -18.70 6.19 1.83
C ASN A 257 -18.21 4.81 1.34
N SER A 258 -18.81 4.25 0.29
CA SER A 258 -18.39 2.99 -0.34
C SER A 258 -17.47 3.16 -1.56
N GLY A 259 -17.03 4.39 -1.81
CA GLY A 259 -16.22 4.80 -2.94
C GLY A 259 -14.73 4.42 -2.82
N VAL A 260 -13.98 4.68 -3.89
CA VAL A 260 -12.56 4.33 -4.00
C VAL A 260 -11.67 4.98 -2.93
N GLN A 261 -12.04 6.16 -2.41
CA GLN A 261 -11.33 6.85 -1.34
C GLN A 261 -11.44 6.15 0.02
N GLY A 262 -12.37 5.19 0.15
CA GLY A 262 -12.54 4.36 1.34
C GLY A 262 -13.54 4.93 2.36
N PRO A 263 -13.95 4.11 3.34
CA PRO A 263 -15.11 4.40 4.19
C PRO A 263 -14.85 5.43 5.30
N ASN A 264 -13.59 5.75 5.57
CA ASN A 264 -13.19 6.57 6.71
C ASN A 264 -12.70 7.98 6.30
N ASP A 265 -12.72 8.29 5.01
CA ASP A 265 -12.31 9.59 4.48
C ASP A 265 -13.18 10.72 5.06
N PRO A 266 -12.60 11.87 5.45
CA PRO A 266 -13.34 12.96 6.08
C PRO A 266 -14.31 13.66 5.13
N PHE A 267 -14.11 13.59 3.81
CA PHE A 267 -14.99 14.22 2.84
C PHE A 267 -16.17 13.32 2.44
N ASN A 268 -16.32 12.14 3.07
CA ASN A 268 -17.47 11.28 2.84
C ASN A 268 -18.81 11.88 3.32
N GLU A 269 -19.90 11.52 2.64
CA GLU A 269 -21.28 12.00 2.87
C GLU A 269 -21.81 11.68 4.28
N TYR A 270 -21.27 10.64 4.91
CA TYR A 270 -21.53 10.34 6.31
C TYR A 270 -20.23 10.13 7.09
N TYR A 271 -20.03 10.90 8.14
CA TYR A 271 -19.00 10.59 9.10
C TYR A 271 -19.42 9.38 9.98
N THR A 272 -18.44 8.61 10.44
CA THR A 272 -18.62 7.46 11.33
C THR A 272 -17.67 7.57 12.52
N SER A 273 -17.76 6.63 13.47
CA SER A 273 -16.80 6.56 14.58
C SER A 273 -15.34 6.37 14.15
N SER A 274 -15.11 5.96 12.91
CA SER A 274 -13.80 5.70 12.34
C SER A 274 -13.32 6.79 11.37
N THR A 275 -14.10 7.87 11.21
CA THR A 275 -13.72 8.98 10.32
C THR A 275 -12.39 9.59 10.73
N ILE A 276 -11.51 9.75 9.75
CA ILE A 276 -10.19 10.33 9.92
C ILE A 276 -10.32 11.79 10.34
N GLN A 277 -9.54 12.21 11.33
CA GLN A 277 -9.55 13.56 11.89
C GLN A 277 -8.44 14.45 11.29
N GLY A 278 -8.23 14.32 9.98
CA GLY A 278 -7.16 14.95 9.20
C GLY A 278 -7.40 14.75 7.71
N LEU A 279 -6.65 15.49 6.87
CA LEU A 279 -6.80 15.42 5.40
C LEU A 279 -6.09 14.19 4.83
N THR A 280 -6.74 13.52 3.89
CA THR A 280 -6.18 12.47 3.05
C THR A 280 -5.53 13.05 1.78
N SER A 281 -4.87 12.20 1.01
CA SER A 281 -4.28 12.63 -0.27
C SER A 281 -5.32 13.05 -1.31
N VAL A 282 -6.56 12.51 -1.23
CA VAL A 282 -7.63 12.91 -2.14
C VAL A 282 -8.21 14.25 -1.76
N ASP A 283 -8.34 14.55 -0.46
CA ASP A 283 -8.77 15.86 0.02
C ASP A 283 -7.82 16.97 -0.43
N LEU A 284 -6.51 16.71 -0.36
CA LEU A 284 -5.49 17.65 -0.84
C LEU A 284 -5.56 17.86 -2.35
N LYS A 285 -5.80 16.81 -3.14
CA LYS A 285 -6.05 16.95 -4.60
C LYS A 285 -7.33 17.73 -4.87
N GLN A 286 -8.37 17.54 -4.07
CA GLN A 286 -9.62 18.28 -4.19
C GLN A 286 -9.42 19.77 -3.89
N LEU A 287 -8.57 20.13 -2.93
CA LEU A 287 -8.18 21.52 -2.67
C LEU A 287 -7.32 22.11 -3.79
N ASP A 288 -6.37 21.34 -4.32
CA ASP A 288 -5.52 21.75 -5.45
C ASP A 288 -6.36 22.14 -6.68
N VAL A 289 -7.33 21.31 -7.07
CA VAL A 289 -8.20 21.61 -8.23
C VAL A 289 -9.12 22.81 -8.04
N LEU A 290 -9.41 23.19 -6.79
CA LEU A 290 -10.13 24.43 -6.48
C LEU A 290 -9.24 25.68 -6.67
N GLY A 291 -7.94 25.49 -6.91
CA GLY A 291 -6.95 26.53 -7.18
C GLY A 291 -6.03 26.85 -6.00
N PHE A 292 -6.13 26.14 -4.87
CA PHE A 292 -5.27 26.37 -3.70
C PHE A 292 -3.88 25.76 -3.91
N HIS A 293 -2.84 26.51 -3.57
CA HIS A 293 -1.46 26.03 -3.63
C HIS A 293 -1.12 25.23 -2.39
N LEU A 294 -0.90 23.93 -2.55
CA LEU A 294 -0.48 23.07 -1.45
C LEU A 294 0.93 23.45 -0.95
N ALA A 295 1.15 23.40 0.37
CA ALA A 295 2.45 23.71 0.98
C ALA A 295 3.59 22.77 0.52
N VAL A 296 3.25 21.61 -0.06
CA VAL A 296 4.15 20.77 -0.84
C VAL A 296 3.49 20.55 -2.19
N ASN A 297 4.08 21.16 -3.23
CA ASN A 297 3.48 21.50 -4.54
C ASN A 297 2.96 20.33 -5.41
N SER A 298 2.94 19.11 -4.91
CA SER A 298 2.28 17.93 -5.51
C SER A 298 2.56 16.75 -4.58
N PRO A 299 1.61 15.80 -4.39
CA PRO A 299 1.94 14.52 -3.81
C PRO A 299 3.12 13.89 -4.57
N VAL A 300 4.27 13.77 -3.92
CA VAL A 300 5.44 13.11 -4.50
C VAL A 300 5.29 11.63 -4.23
N THR A 301 4.98 10.86 -5.27
CA THR A 301 5.10 9.41 -5.21
C THR A 301 6.58 9.06 -5.07
N ILE A 302 6.96 8.56 -3.89
CA ILE A 302 8.31 8.08 -3.59
C ILE A 302 8.53 6.74 -4.29
N GLU A 303 7.53 5.85 -4.22
CA GLU A 303 7.46 4.63 -5.02
C GLU A 303 6.01 4.19 -5.24
N SER A 304 5.81 3.27 -6.17
CA SER A 304 4.49 2.72 -6.53
C SER A 304 4.59 1.28 -7.06
N TYR A 305 5.45 0.47 -6.46
CA TYR A 305 5.55 -0.95 -6.83
C TYR A 305 4.62 -1.80 -5.98
N GLY A 306 4.20 -2.96 -6.50
CA GLY A 306 3.29 -3.84 -5.78
C GLY A 306 1.90 -3.24 -5.59
N SER A 307 1.31 -3.45 -4.41
CA SER A 307 -0.07 -3.04 -4.11
C SER A 307 -0.16 -1.70 -3.38
N THR A 308 0.98 -1.17 -2.91
CA THR A 308 1.06 0.07 -2.14
C THR A 308 1.97 1.09 -2.85
N SER A 309 1.65 2.36 -2.70
CA SER A 309 2.46 3.48 -3.14
C SER A 309 2.78 4.35 -1.93
N LEU A 310 4.06 4.51 -1.64
CA LEU A 310 4.52 5.48 -0.67
C LEU A 310 4.49 6.88 -1.30
N VAL A 311 3.66 7.77 -0.75
CA VAL A 311 3.46 9.13 -1.25
C VAL A 311 3.74 10.14 -0.15
N GLN A 312 4.55 11.15 -0.43
CA GLN A 312 4.65 12.34 0.41
C GLN A 312 3.65 13.39 -0.08
N ALA A 313 2.65 13.73 0.73
CA ALA A 313 1.69 14.79 0.43
C ALA A 313 1.63 15.78 1.60
N GLY A 314 1.72 17.08 1.30
CA GLY A 314 1.95 18.08 2.34
C GLY A 314 3.20 17.73 3.17
N THR A 315 3.10 17.85 4.49
CA THR A 315 4.20 17.50 5.40
C THR A 315 4.18 16.05 5.90
N ASN A 316 3.40 15.15 5.29
CA ASN A 316 3.22 13.78 5.80
C ASN A 316 3.51 12.73 4.71
N TYR A 317 3.79 11.51 5.14
CA TYR A 317 3.85 10.33 4.27
C TYR A 317 2.57 9.51 4.36
N PHE A 318 2.14 8.91 3.25
CA PHE A 318 0.94 8.10 3.11
C PHE A 318 1.28 6.79 2.37
N MET A 319 0.60 5.70 2.74
CA MET A 319 0.76 4.37 2.12
C MET A 319 -0.52 4.05 1.35
N ASN A 320 -0.64 4.56 0.12
CA ASN A 320 -1.87 4.50 -0.68
C ASN A 320 -1.93 3.24 -1.55
N PRO A 321 -3.10 2.64 -1.81
CA PRO A 321 -3.21 1.54 -2.78
C PRO A 321 -2.81 1.96 -4.20
N THR A 322 -2.04 1.14 -4.92
CA THR A 322 -1.62 1.44 -6.31
C THR A 322 -2.78 1.43 -7.30
N THR A 323 -3.89 0.77 -6.97
CA THR A 323 -5.13 0.75 -7.77
C THR A 323 -5.96 2.03 -7.64
N GLY A 324 -5.47 3.03 -6.89
CA GLY A 324 -6.22 4.22 -6.51
C GLY A 324 -6.91 4.08 -5.15
N GLY A 325 -7.21 5.22 -4.53
CA GLY A 325 -7.75 5.32 -3.17
C GLY A 325 -6.79 5.99 -2.18
N ALA A 326 -7.28 6.26 -0.96
CA ALA A 326 -6.49 6.85 0.12
C ALA A 326 -6.09 5.78 1.13
N GLY A 327 -4.80 5.75 1.45
CA GLY A 327 -4.26 4.94 2.55
C GLY A 327 -3.97 5.78 3.79
N PRO A 328 -3.59 5.13 4.91
CA PRO A 328 -3.29 5.84 6.15
C PRO A 328 -2.05 6.71 6.01
N SER A 329 -2.01 7.81 6.77
CA SER A 329 -0.75 8.50 7.01
C SER A 329 0.17 7.66 7.89
N LEU A 330 1.45 7.65 7.57
CA LEU A 330 2.48 7.00 8.37
C LEU A 330 2.68 7.77 9.69
N LYS A 331 2.67 7.06 10.81
CA LYS A 331 2.66 7.61 12.17
C LYS A 331 3.70 6.95 13.07
N TYR A 332 4.20 7.75 14.01
CA TYR A 332 5.01 7.31 15.14
C TYR A 332 4.36 7.81 16.44
N GLY A 333 4.01 6.88 17.35
CA GLY A 333 3.32 7.23 18.59
C GLY A 333 1.95 7.88 18.39
N GLY A 334 1.24 7.53 17.30
CA GLY A 334 -0.07 8.10 16.95
C GLY A 334 -0.03 9.41 16.16
N VAL A 335 1.14 10.03 15.99
CA VAL A 335 1.32 11.30 15.28
C VAL A 335 1.95 11.07 13.92
N SER A 336 1.45 11.75 12.88
CA SER A 336 1.98 11.64 11.52
C SER A 336 3.47 12.01 11.47
N ILE A 337 4.26 11.19 10.78
CA ILE A 337 5.68 11.42 10.57
C ILE A 337 5.87 12.49 9.50
N VAL A 338 6.73 13.46 9.79
CA VAL A 338 7.09 14.54 8.86
C VAL A 338 8.48 14.34 8.25
N PRO A 339 8.75 14.87 7.04
CA PRO A 339 10.08 14.81 6.42
C PRO A 339 11.20 15.32 7.34
N GLY A 340 12.30 14.57 7.38
CA GLY A 340 13.48 14.90 8.19
C GLY A 340 13.40 14.52 9.68
N GLN A 341 12.24 14.09 10.19
CA GLN A 341 12.06 13.72 11.60
C GLN A 341 13.03 12.61 12.06
N PHE A 342 13.30 11.63 11.19
CA PHE A 342 14.20 10.51 11.46
C PHE A 342 15.52 10.61 10.70
N SER A 343 15.92 11.82 10.29
CA SER A 343 17.18 12.04 9.58
C SER A 343 18.37 11.36 10.32
N PRO A 344 19.23 10.59 9.61
CA PRO A 344 19.37 10.53 8.15
C PRO A 344 18.47 9.51 7.44
N MET A 345 17.62 8.79 8.16
CA MET A 345 16.73 7.78 7.58
C MET A 345 15.55 8.45 6.89
N VAL A 346 15.33 8.07 5.64
CA VAL A 346 14.16 8.46 4.84
C VAL A 346 13.40 7.20 4.44
N PRO A 347 12.05 7.24 4.44
CA PRO A 347 11.26 6.13 3.96
C PRO A 347 11.43 6.04 2.43
N ILE A 348 11.58 4.83 1.91
CA ILE A 348 11.85 4.58 0.48
C ILE A 348 10.86 3.65 -0.18
N ALA A 349 10.18 2.78 0.58
CA ALA A 349 9.16 1.88 0.05
C ALA A 349 8.18 1.44 1.13
N ALA A 350 6.92 1.19 0.74
CA ALA A 350 5.91 0.58 1.59
C ALA A 350 5.20 -0.55 0.83
N GLU A 351 4.84 -1.63 1.51
CA GLU A 351 4.00 -2.67 0.93
C GLU A 351 2.97 -3.17 1.95
N GLN A 352 1.75 -3.43 1.49
CA GLN A 352 0.70 -4.00 2.33
C GLN A 352 1.01 -5.47 2.62
N VAL A 353 1.09 -5.81 3.91
CA VAL A 353 1.36 -7.19 4.37
C VAL A 353 0.29 -7.58 5.37
N GLY A 354 -0.57 -8.53 4.98
CA GLY A 354 -1.73 -8.90 5.78
C GLY A 354 -2.69 -7.73 5.97
N SER A 355 -2.96 -7.34 7.21
CA SER A 355 -3.80 -6.18 7.55
C SER A 355 -3.00 -4.87 7.75
N GLY A 356 -1.68 -4.94 7.77
CA GLY A 356 -0.78 -3.80 8.01
C GLY A 356 0.11 -3.54 6.80
N TYR A 357 1.25 -2.92 7.05
CA TYR A 357 2.26 -2.60 6.04
C TYR A 357 3.66 -2.89 6.55
N ASP A 358 4.56 -3.28 5.66
CA ASP A 358 5.98 -3.17 5.90
C ASP A 358 6.50 -1.88 5.24
N LEU A 359 7.41 -1.18 5.91
CA LEU A 359 7.96 0.10 5.46
C LEU A 359 9.49 0.07 5.50
N ALA A 360 10.11 0.17 4.32
CA ALA A 360 11.55 0.23 4.18
C ALA A 360 12.07 1.67 4.27
N TRP A 361 13.19 1.82 4.98
CA TRP A 361 13.93 3.08 5.14
C TRP A 361 15.36 2.92 4.67
N LYS A 362 15.95 4.01 4.19
CA LYS A 362 17.36 4.10 3.80
C LYS A 362 18.01 5.32 4.40
N ALA A 363 19.25 5.18 4.87
CA ALA A 363 20.06 6.31 5.28
C ALA A 363 20.53 7.08 4.04
N SER A 364 20.38 8.40 4.06
CA SER A 364 20.92 9.26 3.01
C SER A 364 22.46 9.16 2.96
N GLY A 365 23.00 8.73 1.81
CA GLY A 365 24.44 8.75 1.52
C GLY A 365 25.27 7.59 2.09
N VAL A 366 24.67 6.59 2.74
CA VAL A 366 25.38 5.40 3.23
C VAL A 366 24.57 4.11 3.00
N ASP A 367 25.25 2.97 2.94
CA ASP A 367 24.65 1.64 2.74
C ASP A 367 24.03 1.10 4.04
N GLN A 368 22.96 1.75 4.49
CA GLN A 368 22.23 1.35 5.71
C GLN A 368 20.72 1.44 5.48
N TYR A 369 20.03 0.37 5.88
CA TYR A 369 18.60 0.19 5.71
C TYR A 369 17.96 -0.27 7.02
N MET A 370 16.65 -0.07 7.14
CA MET A 370 15.82 -0.72 8.15
C MET A 370 14.41 -0.95 7.61
N VAL A 371 13.74 -1.99 8.09
CA VAL A 371 12.33 -2.24 7.75
C VAL A 371 11.50 -2.24 9.02
N TRP A 372 10.39 -1.50 8.98
CA TRP A 372 9.40 -1.41 10.04
C TRP A 372 8.14 -2.17 9.66
N SER A 373 7.45 -2.69 10.66
CA SER A 373 6.07 -3.16 10.53
C SER A 373 5.13 -2.11 11.10
N VAL A 374 4.07 -1.81 10.36
CA VAL A 374 3.13 -0.71 10.55
C VAL A 374 1.71 -1.29 10.58
N ASP A 375 0.86 -0.81 11.48
CA ASP A 375 -0.54 -1.27 11.57
C ASP A 375 -1.42 -0.71 10.43
N SER A 376 -2.67 -1.16 10.35
CA SER A 376 -3.65 -0.72 9.36
C SER A 376 -3.98 0.78 9.41
N ASN A 377 -3.68 1.45 10.53
CA ASN A 377 -3.94 2.87 10.76
C ASN A 377 -2.68 3.73 10.54
N GLY A 378 -1.58 3.11 10.11
CA GLY A 378 -0.31 3.74 9.80
C GLY A 378 0.65 3.88 10.99
N ASN A 379 0.37 3.33 12.18
CA ASN A 379 1.27 3.44 13.32
C ASN A 379 2.38 2.39 13.27
N LEU A 380 3.62 2.81 13.53
CA LEU A 380 4.72 1.89 13.79
C LEU A 380 4.38 0.91 14.93
N VAL A 381 4.52 -0.38 14.67
CA VAL A 381 4.35 -1.46 15.66
C VAL A 381 5.69 -2.07 16.06
N ALA A 382 6.56 -2.37 15.08
CA ALA A 382 7.83 -3.03 15.34
C ALA A 382 8.91 -2.63 14.33
N ASN A 383 10.17 -2.72 14.75
CA ASN A 383 11.32 -2.68 13.84
C ASN A 383 11.73 -4.12 13.53
N LEU A 384 11.57 -4.55 12.27
CA LEU A 384 11.73 -5.94 11.85
C LEU A 384 13.21 -6.35 11.72
N THR A 385 14.06 -5.42 11.31
CA THR A 385 15.46 -5.76 10.94
C THR A 385 16.50 -5.11 11.83
N GLY A 386 16.17 -4.01 12.52
CA GLY A 386 17.18 -3.06 12.98
C GLY A 386 17.89 -2.39 11.80
N THR A 387 19.03 -1.73 12.06
CA THR A 387 19.88 -1.17 10.99
C THR A 387 20.78 -2.25 10.42
N ILE A 388 20.66 -2.49 9.11
CA ILE A 388 21.40 -3.51 8.36
C ILE A 388 22.03 -2.93 7.09
N SER A 389 23.04 -3.60 6.53
CA SER A 389 23.63 -3.22 5.23
C SER A 389 22.75 -3.64 4.05
N GLY A 390 22.99 -3.06 2.88
CA GLY A 390 22.28 -3.39 1.64
C GLY A 390 22.48 -4.86 1.23
N SER A 391 23.65 -5.41 1.53
CA SER A 391 24.01 -6.81 1.26
C SER A 391 23.50 -7.81 2.31
N SER A 392 22.72 -7.36 3.31
CA SER A 392 22.22 -8.23 4.36
C SER A 392 21.13 -9.15 3.81
N TYR A 393 21.23 -10.45 4.09
CA TYR A 393 20.21 -11.43 3.72
C TYR A 393 18.80 -11.01 4.19
N SER A 394 18.71 -10.38 5.37
CA SER A 394 17.43 -9.89 5.90
C SER A 394 16.80 -8.81 5.00
N LEU A 395 17.59 -7.94 4.38
CA LEU A 395 17.07 -6.93 3.44
C LEU A 395 16.67 -7.60 2.12
N THR A 396 17.57 -8.39 1.53
CA THR A 396 17.34 -9.01 0.22
C THR A 396 16.19 -10.01 0.25
N SER A 397 15.91 -10.64 1.40
CA SER A 397 14.73 -11.50 1.57
C SER A 397 13.40 -10.72 1.57
N LEU A 398 13.42 -9.43 1.89
CA LEU A 398 12.24 -8.56 1.92
C LEU A 398 12.00 -7.86 0.58
N GLU A 399 12.98 -7.77 -0.31
CA GLU A 399 12.84 -7.19 -1.66
C GLU A 399 11.71 -7.83 -2.46
N ALA A 400 11.53 -9.15 -2.33
CA ALA A 400 10.41 -9.87 -2.93
C ALA A 400 9.06 -9.46 -2.35
N THR A 401 9.00 -9.11 -1.06
CA THR A 401 7.79 -8.54 -0.42
C THR A 401 7.50 -7.16 -1.00
N PHE A 402 8.50 -6.28 -1.08
CA PHE A 402 8.34 -4.92 -1.60
C PHE A 402 8.21 -4.84 -3.12
N HIS A 403 8.38 -5.97 -3.83
CA HIS A 403 8.41 -6.05 -5.29
C HIS A 403 9.46 -5.11 -5.92
N GLN A 404 10.56 -4.86 -5.19
CA GLN A 404 11.56 -3.85 -5.50
C GLN A 404 12.95 -4.31 -5.15
N ASP A 405 13.92 -3.93 -5.98
CA ASP A 405 15.35 -3.99 -5.68
C ASP A 405 15.70 -2.80 -4.76
N LEU A 406 15.68 -3.02 -3.45
CA LEU A 406 15.84 -1.96 -2.45
C LEU A 406 17.29 -1.50 -2.34
N ASN A 407 18.24 -2.42 -2.52
CA ASN A 407 19.67 -2.15 -2.39
C ASN A 407 20.32 -1.66 -3.71
N GLY A 408 19.68 -1.86 -4.85
CA GLY A 408 20.14 -1.47 -6.19
C GLY A 408 21.13 -2.44 -6.82
N ASP A 409 21.16 -3.72 -6.43
CA ASP A 409 22.08 -4.73 -6.95
C ASP A 409 21.59 -5.43 -8.23
N GLY A 410 20.36 -5.13 -8.66
CA GLY A 410 19.71 -5.67 -9.86
C GLY A 410 18.88 -6.94 -9.62
N VAL A 411 18.69 -7.38 -8.37
CA VAL A 411 17.98 -8.60 -8.01
C VAL A 411 16.81 -8.29 -7.05
N ILE A 412 15.67 -8.96 -7.21
CA ILE A 412 14.47 -8.82 -6.35
C ILE A 412 14.20 -10.17 -5.66
N SER A 413 15.24 -10.74 -5.07
CA SER A 413 15.19 -12.02 -4.34
C SER A 413 16.48 -12.23 -3.58
N ALA A 414 16.40 -12.87 -2.43
CA ALA A 414 17.60 -13.29 -1.72
C ALA A 414 18.42 -14.30 -2.56
N PRO A 415 19.75 -14.15 -2.64
CA PRO A 415 20.61 -15.19 -3.19
C PRO A 415 20.67 -16.40 -2.24
N ASP A 416 21.06 -17.55 -2.76
CA ASP A 416 21.44 -18.70 -1.95
C ASP A 416 22.59 -18.32 -0.99
N ARG A 417 22.59 -18.86 0.22
CA ARG A 417 23.55 -18.50 1.27
C ARG A 417 24.17 -19.71 1.93
N GLU A 418 25.46 -19.63 2.21
CA GLU A 418 26.19 -20.65 2.99
C GLU A 418 26.57 -20.13 4.39
N VAL A 419 26.59 -21.03 5.36
CA VAL A 419 27.05 -20.79 6.74
C VAL A 419 28.06 -21.86 7.12
N THR A 420 29.28 -21.47 7.49
CA THR A 420 30.28 -22.39 8.02
C THR A 420 30.27 -22.43 9.54
N VAL A 421 30.14 -23.62 10.11
CA VAL A 421 30.19 -23.88 11.56
C VAL A 421 31.46 -24.66 11.86
N TYR A 422 32.31 -24.14 12.75
CA TYR A 422 33.54 -24.80 13.17
C TYR A 422 33.36 -25.49 14.53
N ASP A 423 33.79 -26.74 14.64
CA ASP A 423 33.86 -27.43 15.93
C ASP A 423 35.16 -27.10 16.67
N THR A 424 35.21 -25.90 17.24
CA THR A 424 36.39 -25.42 17.98
C THR A 424 36.71 -26.22 19.25
N GLN A 425 35.77 -27.03 19.75
CA GLN A 425 35.92 -27.83 20.97
C GLN A 425 36.21 -29.30 20.67
N ASN A 426 36.15 -29.71 19.40
CA ASN A 426 36.40 -31.08 18.95
C ASN A 426 35.48 -32.11 19.64
N ASN A 427 34.20 -31.74 19.82
CA ASN A 427 33.16 -32.57 20.44
C ASN A 427 32.32 -33.35 19.41
N GLN A 428 32.38 -32.98 18.14
CA GLN A 428 31.69 -33.61 17.03
C GLN A 428 32.64 -34.54 16.27
N SER A 429 32.11 -35.35 15.36
CA SER A 429 32.92 -36.18 14.46
C SER A 429 33.45 -35.42 13.24
N TRP A 430 33.19 -34.12 13.18
CA TRP A 430 33.53 -33.24 12.07
C TRP A 430 34.25 -31.99 12.56
N SER A 431 35.18 -31.50 11.75
CA SER A 431 35.96 -30.30 12.03
C SER A 431 35.19 -29.04 11.67
N TYR A 432 34.44 -29.07 10.56
CA TYR A 432 33.49 -28.03 10.21
C TYR A 432 32.37 -28.54 9.30
N GLU A 433 31.24 -27.86 9.37
CA GLU A 433 30.09 -28.04 8.48
C GLU A 433 29.84 -26.77 7.67
N ILE A 434 29.41 -26.92 6.42
CA ILE A 434 28.88 -25.86 5.57
C ILE A 434 27.40 -26.14 5.35
N LEU A 435 26.53 -25.27 5.87
CA LEU A 435 25.10 -25.33 5.70
C LEU A 435 24.69 -24.38 4.57
N GLY A 436 24.16 -24.93 3.49
CA GLY A 436 23.63 -24.17 2.37
C GLY A 436 22.12 -24.01 2.46
N TYR A 437 21.67 -22.77 2.26
CA TYR A 437 20.26 -22.40 2.27
C TYR A 437 19.86 -21.86 0.90
N ASP A 438 18.68 -22.25 0.43
CA ASP A 438 18.08 -21.66 -0.76
C ASP A 438 17.59 -20.23 -0.52
N ALA A 439 17.20 -19.54 -1.59
CA ALA A 439 16.58 -18.21 -1.56
C ALA A 439 15.34 -18.08 -0.63
N GLN A 440 14.71 -19.19 -0.22
CA GLN A 440 13.60 -19.22 0.75
C GLN A 440 14.08 -19.52 2.19
N ASN A 441 15.40 -19.47 2.43
CA ASN A 441 16.04 -19.78 3.70
C ASN A 441 15.80 -21.23 4.19
N ARG A 442 15.62 -22.18 3.28
CA ARG A 442 15.50 -23.62 3.61
C ARG A 442 16.84 -24.29 3.36
N LEU A 443 17.26 -25.17 4.29
CA LEU A 443 18.50 -25.95 4.12
C LEU A 443 18.38 -26.82 2.87
N ASN A 444 19.23 -26.58 1.87
CA ASN A 444 19.25 -27.30 0.59
C ASN A 444 20.48 -28.20 0.47
N HIS A 445 21.56 -27.94 1.19
CA HIS A 445 22.69 -28.86 1.28
C HIS A 445 23.48 -28.69 2.58
N LEU A 446 24.22 -29.73 2.96
CA LEU A 446 25.12 -29.75 4.11
C LEU A 446 26.41 -30.47 3.70
N THR A 447 27.55 -29.80 3.81
CA THR A 447 28.87 -30.44 3.67
C THR A 447 29.54 -30.55 5.02
N ALA A 448 29.79 -31.77 5.50
CA ALA A 448 30.61 -32.03 6.68
C ALA A 448 32.02 -32.44 6.25
N LYS A 449 33.04 -31.73 6.76
CA LYS A 449 34.44 -32.19 6.73
C LYS A 449 34.74 -32.90 8.03
N ASN A 450 34.90 -34.22 7.93
CA ASN A 450 35.08 -35.09 9.06
C ASN A 450 36.54 -35.05 9.56
N ASP A 451 36.74 -35.35 10.84
CA ASP A 451 38.07 -35.29 11.49
C ASP A 451 39.07 -36.30 10.89
N ASP A 452 38.58 -37.38 10.28
CA ASP A 452 39.38 -38.38 9.58
C ASP A 452 39.78 -37.95 8.14
N GLY A 453 39.43 -36.73 7.75
CA GLY A 453 39.68 -36.16 6.41
C GLY A 453 38.64 -36.52 5.37
N THR A 454 37.67 -37.40 5.67
CA THR A 454 36.57 -37.72 4.76
C THR A 454 35.58 -36.56 4.65
N THR A 455 34.72 -36.61 3.63
CA THR A 455 33.68 -35.60 3.40
C THR A 455 32.34 -36.26 3.22
N THR A 456 31.33 -35.74 3.90
CA THR A 456 29.94 -36.11 3.68
C THR A 456 29.20 -34.90 3.12
N LEU A 457 28.61 -35.04 1.95
CA LEU A 457 27.69 -34.06 1.36
C LEU A 457 26.28 -34.61 1.44
N THR A 458 25.37 -33.87 2.06
CA THR A 458 23.94 -34.17 2.08
C THR A 458 23.22 -33.14 1.24
N ASP A 459 22.56 -33.56 0.18
CA ASP A 459 21.74 -32.71 -0.68
C ASP A 459 20.27 -32.91 -0.29
N TYR A 460 19.62 -31.86 0.20
CA TYR A 460 18.21 -31.87 0.55
C TYR A 460 17.39 -31.32 -0.61
N ASN A 461 16.23 -31.94 -0.88
CA ASN A 461 15.27 -31.43 -1.86
C ASN A 461 14.03 -30.84 -1.16
N PRO A 462 14.14 -29.66 -0.52
CA PRO A 462 13.04 -29.06 0.23
C PRO A 462 11.86 -28.65 -0.65
N SER A 463 12.04 -28.59 -1.97
CA SER A 463 11.00 -28.25 -2.95
C SER A 463 10.19 -29.45 -3.42
N HIS A 464 10.70 -30.67 -3.26
CA HIS A 464 10.17 -31.91 -3.83
C HIS A 464 9.94 -31.85 -5.37
N LEU A 465 10.65 -30.97 -6.09
CA LEU A 465 10.54 -30.86 -7.55
C LEU A 465 11.23 -32.01 -8.29
N GLU A 466 12.15 -32.70 -7.60
CA GLU A 466 12.88 -33.85 -8.14
C GLU A 466 12.36 -35.14 -7.50
N ASN A 467 12.69 -36.28 -8.09
CA ASN A 467 12.18 -37.59 -7.69
C ASN A 467 12.85 -38.17 -6.42
N PHE A 468 13.57 -37.36 -5.64
CA PHE A 468 14.18 -37.75 -4.37
C PHE A 468 13.90 -36.71 -3.27
N GLN A 469 13.89 -37.18 -2.02
CA GLN A 469 13.75 -36.32 -0.84
C GLN A 469 15.09 -35.74 -0.39
N TRP A 470 16.13 -36.59 -0.36
CA TRP A 470 17.52 -36.18 -0.09
C TRP A 470 18.50 -37.22 -0.63
N ALA A 471 19.75 -36.81 -0.81
CA ALA A 471 20.86 -37.67 -1.21
C ALA A 471 22.08 -37.43 -0.31
N VAL A 472 22.92 -38.46 -0.15
CA VAL A 472 24.18 -38.38 0.59
C VAL A 472 25.31 -38.87 -0.28
N SER A 473 26.28 -38.01 -0.54
CA SER A 473 27.53 -38.36 -1.20
C SER A 473 28.67 -38.44 -0.18
N GLN A 474 29.44 -39.53 -0.21
CA GLN A 474 30.64 -39.67 0.62
C GLN A 474 31.89 -39.63 -0.24
N TYR A 475 32.93 -39.00 0.31
CA TYR A 475 34.25 -38.88 -0.31
C TYR A 475 35.34 -39.28 0.66
N ASN A 476 36.35 -39.97 0.16
CA ASN A 476 37.55 -40.29 0.92
C ASN A 476 38.43 -39.04 1.16
N ALA A 477 39.50 -39.19 1.95
CA ALA A 477 40.44 -38.11 2.24
C ALA A 477 41.19 -37.55 1.01
N ALA A 478 41.17 -38.27 -0.12
CA ALA A 478 41.70 -37.81 -1.40
C ALA A 478 40.64 -37.15 -2.30
N ALA A 479 39.46 -36.84 -1.75
CA ALA A 479 38.31 -36.25 -2.43
C ALA A 479 37.74 -37.10 -3.58
N GLN A 480 37.91 -38.43 -3.52
CA GLN A 480 37.31 -39.36 -4.48
C GLN A 480 35.99 -39.88 -3.91
N SER A 481 34.93 -39.94 -4.73
CA SER A 481 33.62 -40.45 -4.30
C SER A 481 33.72 -41.93 -3.94
N THR A 482 33.15 -42.30 -2.79
CA THR A 482 33.08 -43.68 -2.30
C THR A 482 31.66 -44.23 -2.33
N SER A 483 30.66 -43.38 -2.12
CA SER A 483 29.26 -43.77 -2.28
C SER A 483 28.33 -42.57 -2.52
N VAL A 484 27.19 -42.86 -3.13
CA VAL A 484 26.04 -41.94 -3.25
C VAL A 484 24.79 -42.72 -2.85
N SER A 485 24.11 -42.27 -1.79
CA SER A 485 22.84 -42.79 -1.31
C SER A 485 21.71 -41.84 -1.69
N ILE A 486 20.69 -42.32 -2.39
CA ILE A 486 19.52 -41.55 -2.81
C ILE A 486 18.30 -42.09 -2.07
N TYR A 487 17.56 -41.20 -1.42
CA TYR A 487 16.28 -41.50 -0.77
C TYR A 487 15.15 -40.97 -1.65
N PRO A 488 14.51 -41.82 -2.49
CA PRO A 488 13.53 -41.38 -3.47
C PRO A 488 12.27 -40.84 -2.82
N ASN A 489 11.52 -40.04 -3.59
CA ASN A 489 10.20 -39.55 -3.20
C ASN A 489 9.12 -40.59 -3.56
N ASP A 490 9.29 -41.81 -3.07
CA ASP A 490 8.35 -42.90 -3.31
C ASP A 490 7.58 -43.26 -2.02
N PRO A 491 6.33 -43.74 -2.12
CA PRO A 491 5.51 -44.08 -0.95
C PRO A 491 6.06 -45.28 -0.16
N ASN A 492 7.01 -46.01 -0.72
CA ASN A 492 7.61 -47.19 -0.13
C ASN A 492 8.92 -46.86 0.61
N HIS A 493 9.37 -45.61 0.66
CA HIS A 493 10.64 -45.18 1.26
C HIS A 493 11.82 -46.09 0.87
N SER A 494 11.98 -46.38 -0.42
CA SER A 494 13.12 -47.17 -0.89
C SER A 494 14.46 -46.42 -0.69
N LEU A 495 15.58 -47.12 -0.82
CA LEU A 495 16.93 -46.53 -0.78
C LEU A 495 17.74 -47.09 -1.94
N LEU A 496 18.42 -46.21 -2.67
CA LEU A 496 19.38 -46.57 -3.72
C LEU A 496 20.77 -46.17 -3.27
N VAL A 497 21.72 -47.10 -3.27
CA VAL A 497 23.12 -46.82 -2.92
C VAL A 497 24.02 -47.21 -4.08
N THR A 498 24.72 -46.23 -4.64
CA THR A 498 25.83 -46.47 -5.57
C THR A 498 27.13 -46.46 -4.77
N SER A 499 27.91 -47.52 -4.85
CA SER A 499 29.23 -47.64 -4.22
C SER A 499 30.31 -47.64 -5.29
N TYR A 500 31.42 -46.96 -5.03
CA TYR A 500 32.56 -46.86 -5.94
C TYR A 500 33.82 -47.43 -5.28
N ASP A 501 34.69 -48.05 -6.07
CA ASP A 501 35.99 -48.55 -5.63
C ASP A 501 37.15 -47.70 -6.21
N PRO A 502 37.37 -46.47 -5.73
CA PRO A 502 38.39 -45.58 -6.29
C PRO A 502 39.83 -46.07 -6.05
N GLN A 503 40.02 -47.08 -5.19
CA GLN A 503 41.33 -47.63 -4.83
C GLN A 503 41.62 -48.98 -5.49
N HIS A 504 40.69 -49.51 -6.31
CA HIS A 504 40.83 -50.81 -6.95
C HIS A 504 41.07 -51.97 -5.96
N LEU A 505 40.43 -51.93 -4.79
CA LEU A 505 40.53 -52.97 -3.76
C LEU A 505 39.54 -54.12 -3.98
N GLN A 506 38.51 -53.88 -4.78
CA GLN A 506 37.45 -54.83 -5.10
C GLN A 506 37.64 -55.41 -6.50
N SER A 507 36.97 -56.52 -6.77
CA SER A 507 36.91 -57.10 -8.12
C SER A 507 35.98 -56.35 -9.07
N TRP A 508 35.30 -55.31 -8.57
CA TRP A 508 34.31 -54.50 -9.27
C TRP A 508 34.66 -53.01 -9.19
N LYS A 509 34.16 -52.25 -10.16
CA LYS A 509 34.39 -50.80 -10.32
C LYS A 509 33.34 -49.98 -9.57
N ASP A 510 32.08 -50.29 -9.80
CA ASP A 510 30.95 -49.68 -9.12
C ASP A 510 29.81 -50.69 -8.93
N ALA A 511 29.00 -50.46 -7.90
CA ALA A 511 27.88 -51.32 -7.55
C ALA A 511 26.67 -50.50 -7.11
N ILE A 512 25.51 -50.76 -7.70
CA ILE A 512 24.24 -50.12 -7.37
C ILE A 512 23.37 -51.11 -6.59
N SER A 513 23.08 -50.79 -5.33
CA SER A 513 22.24 -51.60 -4.44
C SER A 513 20.90 -50.91 -4.20
N GLY A 514 19.80 -51.61 -4.44
CA GLY A 514 18.45 -51.14 -4.14
C GLY A 514 17.88 -51.83 -2.91
N TYR A 515 17.30 -51.07 -1.98
CA TYR A 515 16.69 -51.56 -0.75
C TYR A 515 15.18 -51.26 -0.75
N ASN A 516 14.39 -52.18 -0.22
CA ASN A 516 12.95 -52.01 -0.07
C ASN A 516 12.59 -51.19 1.20
N ALA A 517 11.29 -50.95 1.40
CA ALA A 517 10.73 -50.20 2.54
C ALA A 517 11.16 -50.71 3.93
N SER A 518 11.45 -52.00 4.05
CA SER A 518 11.89 -52.65 5.29
C SER A 518 13.42 -52.61 5.47
N GLY A 519 14.15 -51.94 4.58
CA GLY A 519 15.61 -51.86 4.59
C GLY A 519 16.30 -53.14 4.13
N GLN A 520 15.58 -54.06 3.50
CA GLN A 520 16.14 -55.30 2.95
C GLN A 520 16.65 -55.07 1.53
N LEU A 521 17.79 -55.67 1.22
CA LEU A 521 18.41 -55.59 -0.11
C LEU A 521 17.51 -56.30 -1.13
N ALA A 522 17.02 -55.56 -2.12
CA ALA A 522 16.13 -56.06 -3.17
C ALA A 522 16.90 -56.45 -4.44
N TYR A 523 17.92 -55.68 -4.80
CA TYR A 523 18.79 -56.01 -5.94
C TYR A 523 20.17 -55.36 -5.81
N VAL A 524 21.14 -55.91 -6.54
CA VAL A 524 22.47 -55.32 -6.73
C VAL A 524 22.86 -55.43 -8.20
N THR A 525 23.29 -54.34 -8.80
CA THR A 525 23.99 -54.34 -10.10
C THR A 525 25.46 -54.06 -9.84
N VAL A 526 26.37 -54.87 -10.37
CA VAL A 526 27.81 -54.70 -10.24
C VAL A 526 28.42 -54.56 -11.62
N GLU A 527 29.20 -53.50 -11.86
CA GLU A 527 30.01 -53.31 -13.06
C GLU A 527 31.48 -53.60 -12.73
N LYS A 528 32.15 -54.41 -13.55
CA LYS A 528 33.57 -54.76 -13.38
C LYS A 528 34.46 -53.90 -14.28
N TYR A 529 35.76 -53.89 -13.97
CA TYR A 529 36.76 -53.13 -14.72
C TYR A 529 36.94 -53.58 -16.19
N ASP A 530 36.54 -54.80 -16.53
CA ASP A 530 36.57 -55.32 -17.91
C ASP A 530 35.30 -55.02 -18.72
N GLY A 531 34.36 -54.27 -18.12
CA GLY A 531 33.07 -53.90 -18.71
C GLY A 531 31.98 -54.98 -18.56
N THR A 532 32.29 -56.16 -18.03
CA THR A 532 31.24 -57.15 -17.69
C THR A 532 30.45 -56.70 -16.48
N SER A 533 29.19 -57.12 -16.37
CA SER A 533 28.33 -56.78 -15.24
C SER A 533 27.50 -57.95 -14.75
N ALA A 534 27.03 -57.86 -13.51
CA ALA A 534 26.13 -58.84 -12.92
C ALA A 534 24.95 -58.12 -12.24
N TYR A 535 23.74 -58.60 -12.47
CA TYR A 535 22.51 -58.12 -11.82
C TYR A 535 21.93 -59.21 -10.93
N THR A 536 21.91 -58.98 -9.62
CA THR A 536 21.38 -59.88 -8.61
C THR A 536 20.04 -59.36 -8.11
N VAL A 537 19.02 -60.20 -8.09
CA VAL A 537 17.69 -59.91 -7.51
C VAL A 537 17.45 -60.83 -6.33
N TYR A 538 17.13 -60.27 -5.17
CA TYR A 538 16.86 -61.01 -3.94
C TYR A 538 15.36 -61.24 -3.77
N ASP A 539 14.99 -62.44 -3.34
CA ASP A 539 13.59 -62.80 -3.10
C ASP A 539 13.27 -62.82 -1.60
N HIS A 540 12.29 -62.01 -1.20
CA HIS A 540 11.80 -61.92 0.19
C HIS A 540 10.38 -62.47 0.35
N THR A 541 9.83 -63.16 -0.66
CA THR A 541 8.42 -63.58 -0.73
C THR A 541 8.14 -65.00 -0.23
N GLY A 542 9.17 -65.71 0.25
CA GLY A 542 9.03 -67.08 0.75
C GLY A 542 8.86 -68.14 -0.34
N SER A 543 9.32 -67.84 -1.57
CA SER A 543 9.24 -68.72 -2.75
C SER A 543 10.17 -69.95 -2.70
N GLY A 544 11.11 -70.00 -1.75
CA GLY A 544 12.18 -71.00 -1.70
C GLY A 544 13.47 -70.58 -2.44
N ILE A 545 13.49 -69.40 -3.04
CA ILE A 545 14.66 -68.80 -3.72
C ILE A 545 15.30 -67.77 -2.78
N ASP A 546 16.63 -67.77 -2.67
CA ASP A 546 17.39 -66.71 -2.01
C ASP A 546 17.57 -65.50 -2.95
N TYR A 547 18.16 -65.75 -4.13
CA TYR A 547 18.40 -64.72 -5.14
C TYR A 547 18.66 -65.33 -6.53
N THR A 548 18.53 -64.49 -7.56
CA THR A 548 18.88 -64.82 -8.95
C THR A 548 19.94 -63.85 -9.46
N VAL A 549 20.99 -64.36 -10.13
CA VAL A 549 22.07 -63.58 -10.74
C VAL A 549 21.99 -63.69 -12.26
N TYR A 550 22.04 -62.55 -12.93
CA TYR A 550 22.10 -62.42 -14.38
C TYR A 550 23.46 -61.81 -14.75
N ASP A 551 24.30 -62.57 -15.46
CA ASP A 551 25.61 -62.11 -15.90
C ASP A 551 25.54 -61.56 -17.32
N TYR A 552 26.22 -60.44 -17.58
CA TYR A 552 26.23 -59.76 -18.87
C TYR A 552 27.67 -59.57 -19.36
N ALA A 553 27.86 -59.79 -20.66
CA ALA A 553 29.10 -59.43 -21.35
C ALA A 553 29.22 -57.90 -21.49
N ALA A 554 30.42 -57.41 -21.80
CA ALA A 554 30.70 -55.98 -21.97
C ALA A 554 29.90 -55.28 -23.09
N ASN A 555 29.24 -56.03 -23.97
CA ASN A 555 28.32 -55.49 -24.97
C ASN A 555 26.85 -55.44 -24.50
N GLY A 556 26.59 -55.74 -23.22
CA GLY A 556 25.26 -55.76 -22.60
C GLY A 556 24.44 -57.02 -22.87
N HIS A 557 25.00 -58.05 -23.55
CA HIS A 557 24.29 -59.29 -23.81
C HIS A 557 24.33 -60.23 -22.60
N LEU A 558 23.18 -60.80 -22.23
CA LEU A 558 23.07 -61.80 -21.16
C LEU A 558 23.86 -63.05 -21.54
N THR A 559 24.75 -63.50 -20.65
CA THR A 559 25.61 -64.68 -20.85
C THR A 559 25.21 -65.87 -20.02
N SER A 560 24.66 -65.65 -18.82
CA SER A 560 24.21 -66.71 -17.92
C SER A 560 23.17 -66.21 -16.92
N THR A 561 22.31 -67.12 -16.48
CA THR A 561 21.39 -66.91 -15.35
C THR A 561 21.63 -67.99 -14.29
N HIS A 562 21.76 -67.59 -13.03
CA HIS A 562 21.98 -68.48 -11.89
C HIS A 562 20.91 -68.25 -10.82
N ILE A 563 20.12 -69.27 -10.47
CA ILE A 563 19.09 -69.21 -9.43
C ILE A 563 19.59 -69.97 -8.20
N TYR A 564 19.61 -69.32 -7.04
CA TYR A 564 20.07 -69.87 -5.77
C TYR A 564 18.88 -70.11 -4.83
N HIS A 565 18.75 -71.32 -4.30
CA HIS A 565 17.67 -71.73 -3.41
C HIS A 565 18.11 -71.83 -1.94
N HIS A 566 17.16 -71.67 -1.01
CA HIS A 566 17.40 -71.75 0.44
C HIS A 566 18.03 -73.07 0.90
N ASP A 567 17.81 -74.17 0.15
CA ASP A 567 18.39 -75.49 0.43
C ASP A 567 19.84 -75.65 -0.08
N GLY A 568 20.40 -74.59 -0.66
CA GLY A 568 21.75 -74.53 -1.23
C GLY A 568 21.84 -75.03 -2.68
N THR A 569 20.72 -75.40 -3.32
CA THR A 569 20.73 -75.81 -4.73
C THR A 569 20.89 -74.60 -5.66
N ILE A 570 21.60 -74.81 -6.78
CA ILE A 570 21.87 -73.78 -7.80
C ILE A 570 21.41 -74.31 -9.16
N VAL A 571 20.59 -73.53 -9.87
CA VAL A 571 20.14 -73.83 -11.24
C VAL A 571 20.72 -72.78 -12.19
N SER A 572 21.49 -73.23 -13.17
CA SER A 572 22.12 -72.36 -14.18
C SER A 572 21.48 -72.54 -15.56
N ALA A 573 21.29 -71.46 -16.31
CA ALA A 573 20.78 -71.43 -17.67
C ALA A 573 21.62 -70.54 -18.60
#